data_AF-A0A6G1Z1I7-F1
#
_entry.id   AF-A0A6G1Z1I7-F1
#
_cell.length_a   1.000
_cell.length_b   1.000
_cell.length_c   1.000
_cell.angle_alpha   90.00
_cell.angle_beta   90.00
_cell.angle_gamma   90.00
#
_symmetry.space_group_name_H-M   'P 1'
#
loop_
_entity.id
_entity.type
_entity.pdbx_description
1 polymer ?
#
loop_
_entity_poly.entity_id
_entity_poly.type
_entity_poly.pdbx_seq_one_letter_code
_entity_poly.pdbx_strand_id
1 'polypeptide(L)'
;MIVVATADFELYHEAVGELRSRGVTFTTVEPGDPLPDQTRVLITAPSDDVETDPTVSRVTATGDDVRRAVDEALATLRGGGGQTVVGVDPGTRPGIAVLSGQTVVAAFHVPLADAVEVIKRETDDAIDPVVRIGDGARLQGAKLINDLDGVAVELVDETGTTPYLGTGARGMGDVLAAVNIAQMSGKRIESREIEPTAGELQRIKERSREVSDDSRTIDEDLARRVAGGELSIDEALDEHRTREE
;
A
#
# COMPACT_ATOMS: atom_id res chain seq x y z
N MET A 1 24.13 3.07 -0.32
CA MET A 1 25.13 2.13 0.23
C MET A 1 25.41 2.50 1.69
N ILE A 2 25.66 1.53 2.58
CA ILE A 2 26.15 1.82 3.95
C ILE A 2 27.66 2.05 3.88
N VAL A 3 28.11 3.09 4.56
CA VAL A 3 29.53 3.38 4.79
C VAL A 3 29.78 3.41 6.29
N VAL A 4 30.83 2.73 6.74
CA VAL A 4 31.34 2.85 8.11
C VAL A 4 32.55 3.78 8.08
N ALA A 5 32.49 4.90 8.79
CA ALA A 5 33.57 5.88 8.89
C ALA A 5 33.82 6.19 10.35
N THR A 6 34.77 5.46 10.95
CA THR A 6 35.07 5.61 12.37
C THR A 6 36.53 5.33 12.69
N ALA A 7 37.09 6.12 13.61
CA ALA A 7 38.41 5.88 14.21
C ALA A 7 38.30 5.01 15.48
N ASP A 8 37.08 4.73 15.96
CA ASP A 8 36.84 3.85 17.09
C ASP A 8 37.01 2.38 16.66
N PHE A 9 38.03 1.73 17.23
CA PHE A 9 38.39 0.35 16.88
C PHE A 9 37.29 -0.66 17.22
N GLU A 10 36.61 -0.47 18.34
CA GLU A 10 35.57 -1.38 18.81
C GLU A 10 34.33 -1.29 17.91
N LEU A 11 33.84 -0.06 17.66
CA LEU A 11 32.74 0.18 16.74
C LEU A 11 33.05 -0.34 15.34
N TYR A 12 34.26 -0.09 14.82
CA TYR A 12 34.67 -0.57 13.51
C TYR A 12 34.53 -2.09 13.41
N HIS A 13 35.15 -2.83 14.34
CA HIS A 13 35.19 -4.28 14.27
C HIS A 13 33.81 -4.91 14.48
N GLU A 14 33.04 -4.39 15.42
CA GLU A 14 31.69 -4.87 15.66
C GLU A 14 30.75 -4.57 14.49
N ALA A 15 30.73 -3.34 13.96
CA ALA A 15 29.85 -2.97 12.85
C ALA A 15 30.18 -3.75 11.57
N VAL A 16 31.48 -3.90 11.26
CA VAL A 16 31.94 -4.70 10.11
C VAL A 16 31.57 -6.17 10.30
N GLY A 17 31.73 -6.71 11.51
CA GLY A 17 31.35 -8.09 11.84
C GLY A 17 29.86 -8.33 11.66
N GLU A 18 29.03 -7.47 12.24
CA GLU A 18 27.58 -7.54 12.19
C GLU A 18 27.07 -7.42 10.73
N LEU A 19 27.54 -6.41 9.97
CA LEU A 19 27.14 -6.22 8.57
C LEU A 19 27.53 -7.41 7.67
N ARG A 20 28.72 -8.00 7.88
CA ARG A 20 29.14 -9.21 7.16
C ARG A 20 28.30 -10.42 7.53
N SER A 21 28.01 -10.62 8.81
CA SER A 21 27.18 -11.74 9.27
C SER A 21 25.79 -11.74 8.64
N ARG A 22 25.27 -10.54 8.32
CA ARG A 22 23.98 -10.31 7.68
C ARG A 22 24.03 -10.22 6.15
N GLY A 23 25.21 -10.39 5.53
CA GLY A 23 25.37 -10.36 4.07
C GLY A 23 25.07 -8.99 3.44
N VAL A 24 25.26 -7.90 4.17
CA VAL A 24 24.96 -6.54 3.71
C VAL A 24 26.11 -6.02 2.82
N THR A 25 25.77 -5.32 1.73
CA THR A 25 26.77 -4.59 0.94
C THR A 25 27.12 -3.27 1.62
N PHE A 26 28.36 -3.13 2.06
CA PHE A 26 28.89 -1.92 2.69
C PHE A 26 30.32 -1.64 2.22
N THR A 27 30.81 -0.43 2.52
CA THR A 27 32.24 -0.08 2.42
C THR A 27 32.69 0.64 3.69
N THR A 28 34.00 0.81 3.84
CA THR A 28 34.63 1.51 4.97
C THR A 28 35.51 2.63 4.43
N VAL A 29 35.54 3.76 5.11
CA VAL A 29 36.41 4.91 4.81
C VAL A 29 37.02 5.45 6.11
N GLU A 30 38.14 6.15 6.02
CA GLU A 30 38.70 6.83 7.19
C GLU A 30 37.88 8.09 7.52
N PRO A 31 37.72 8.47 8.80
CA PRO A 31 37.10 9.74 9.16
C PRO A 31 37.84 10.92 8.51
N GLY A 32 37.08 11.77 7.79
CA GLY A 32 37.62 12.93 7.07
C GLY A 32 37.92 12.68 5.59
N ASP A 33 37.90 11.42 5.12
CA ASP A 33 37.99 11.11 3.70
C ASP A 33 36.67 11.38 2.96
N PRO A 34 36.72 11.68 1.65
CA PRO A 34 35.52 11.88 0.85
C PRO A 34 34.67 10.60 0.78
N LEU A 35 33.37 10.74 1.04
CA LEU A 35 32.40 9.65 0.94
C LEU A 35 32.16 9.29 -0.54
N PRO A 36 31.97 8.00 -0.87
CA PRO A 36 31.56 7.59 -2.21
C PRO A 36 30.20 8.21 -2.62
N ASP A 37 30.03 8.56 -3.89
CA ASP A 37 28.81 9.21 -4.42
C ASP A 37 27.50 8.42 -4.16
N GLN A 38 27.59 7.10 -3.98
CA GLN A 38 26.44 6.22 -3.74
C GLN A 38 26.11 6.02 -2.25
N THR A 39 26.77 6.78 -1.37
CA THR A 39 26.54 6.75 0.07
C THR A 39 25.12 7.23 0.37
N ARG A 40 24.41 6.47 1.19
CA ARG A 40 23.06 6.84 1.66
C ARG A 40 22.97 6.85 3.18
N VAL A 41 23.73 5.97 3.83
CA VAL A 41 23.80 5.87 5.28
C VAL A 41 25.25 5.79 5.71
N LEU A 42 25.59 6.56 6.74
CA LEU A 42 26.91 6.62 7.34
C LEU A 42 26.82 6.20 8.81
N ILE A 43 27.64 5.23 9.23
CA ILE A 43 27.79 4.83 10.63
C ILE A 43 29.09 5.43 11.17
N THR A 44 29.00 6.20 12.26
CA THR A 44 30.12 6.88 12.91
C THR A 44 30.06 6.75 14.43
N ALA A 45 31.18 6.87 15.12
CA ALA A 45 31.21 7.11 16.56
C ALA A 45 30.82 8.57 16.89
N PRO A 46 30.36 8.85 18.11
CA PRO A 46 30.09 10.22 18.57
C PRO A 46 31.31 11.14 18.50
N SER A 47 32.51 10.56 18.64
CA SER A 47 33.79 11.27 18.61
C SER A 47 34.35 11.51 17.22
N ASP A 48 33.74 10.92 16.18
CA ASP A 48 34.24 11.08 14.81
C ASP A 48 33.77 12.40 14.21
N ASP A 49 34.74 13.20 13.77
CA ASP A 49 34.48 14.45 13.07
C ASP A 49 34.37 14.16 11.56
N VAL A 50 33.13 13.98 11.10
CA VAL A 50 32.81 13.67 9.70
C VAL A 50 31.76 14.65 9.21
N GLU A 51 32.11 15.41 8.18
CA GLU A 51 31.16 16.26 7.47
C GLU A 51 30.23 15.39 6.64
N THR A 52 28.92 15.49 6.91
CA THR A 52 27.90 14.75 6.17
C THR A 52 27.11 15.69 5.27
N ASP A 53 27.02 15.33 4.00
CA ASP A 53 26.05 15.94 3.09
C ASP A 53 24.63 15.77 3.66
N PRO A 54 23.76 16.79 3.58
CA PRO A 54 22.37 16.70 4.07
C PRO A 54 21.54 15.56 3.45
N THR A 55 21.97 14.98 2.34
CA THR A 55 21.32 13.84 1.68
C THR A 55 21.73 12.47 2.27
N VAL A 56 22.76 12.42 3.12
CA VAL A 56 23.28 11.20 3.75
C VAL A 56 22.78 11.12 5.19
N SER A 57 22.11 10.02 5.53
CA SER A 57 21.65 9.80 6.91
C SER A 57 22.79 9.30 7.79
N ARG A 58 23.09 10.03 8.88
CA ARG A 58 24.12 9.67 9.85
C ARG A 58 23.54 8.91 11.03
N VAL A 59 24.02 7.71 11.27
CA VAL A 59 23.71 6.88 12.44
C VAL A 59 24.92 6.89 13.36
N THR A 60 24.72 7.31 14.61
CA THR A 60 25.80 7.39 15.61
C THR A 60 25.68 6.24 16.60
N ALA A 61 26.81 5.59 16.90
CA ALA A 61 26.85 4.42 17.78
C ALA A 61 28.19 4.26 18.51
N THR A 62 28.20 3.53 19.61
CA THR A 62 29.41 2.99 20.26
C THR A 62 29.45 1.47 20.05
N GLY A 63 30.54 0.79 20.45
CA GLY A 63 30.65 -0.67 20.37
C GLY A 63 29.41 -1.38 20.90
N ASP A 64 28.98 -1.04 22.12
CA ASP A 64 27.81 -1.67 22.76
C ASP A 64 26.47 -1.53 21.99
N ASP A 65 26.36 -0.54 21.09
CA ASP A 65 25.12 -0.19 20.38
C ASP A 65 25.10 -0.64 18.91
N VAL A 66 26.10 -1.40 18.45
CA VAL A 66 26.28 -1.75 17.03
C VAL A 66 25.05 -2.41 16.43
N ARG A 67 24.41 -3.35 17.14
CA ARG A 67 23.22 -4.04 16.61
C ARG A 67 22.10 -3.07 16.29
N ARG A 68 21.81 -2.16 17.22
CA ARG A 68 20.79 -1.11 17.05
C ARG A 68 21.15 -0.20 15.88
N ALA A 69 22.42 0.18 15.78
CA ALA A 69 22.91 1.05 14.72
C ALA A 69 22.82 0.41 13.33
N VAL A 70 23.14 -0.87 13.23
CA VAL A 70 23.02 -1.63 11.98
C VAL A 70 21.55 -1.81 11.59
N ASP A 71 20.66 -2.06 12.56
CA ASP A 71 19.22 -2.14 12.31
C ASP A 71 18.66 -0.81 11.78
N GLU A 72 19.03 0.30 12.42
CA GLU A 72 18.67 1.66 12.00
C GLU A 72 19.24 2.00 10.62
N ALA A 73 20.49 1.62 10.36
CA ALA A 73 21.14 1.86 9.08
C ALA A 73 20.51 1.07 7.94
N LEU A 74 20.12 -0.18 8.20
CA LEU A 74 19.40 -1.02 7.24
C LEU A 74 17.98 -0.51 6.99
N ALA A 75 17.27 -0.09 8.04
CA ALA A 75 15.96 0.55 7.91
C ALA A 75 16.08 1.77 7.00
N THR A 76 17.07 2.64 7.25
CA THR A 76 17.31 3.87 6.49
C THR A 76 17.75 3.61 5.05
N LEU A 77 18.61 2.61 4.79
CA LEU A 77 18.94 2.20 3.41
C LEU A 77 17.73 1.73 2.62
N ARG A 78 16.77 1.10 3.32
CA ARG A 78 15.48 0.69 2.77
C ARG A 78 14.47 1.85 2.73
N GLY A 79 14.88 3.09 3.04
CA GLY A 79 14.05 4.29 3.03
C GLY A 79 13.32 4.57 4.36
N GLY A 80 13.86 4.08 5.49
CA GLY A 80 13.14 4.06 6.76
C GLY A 80 12.03 3.02 6.74
N GLY A 81 12.32 1.77 6.33
CA GLY A 81 11.30 0.77 6.07
C GLY A 81 10.31 1.27 5.02
N GLY A 82 10.73 1.29 3.74
CA GLY A 82 10.08 2.02 2.65
C GLY A 82 8.58 2.18 2.78
N GLN A 83 8.11 3.41 2.54
CA GLN A 83 6.72 3.87 2.61
C GLN A 83 5.72 2.72 2.45
N THR A 84 4.82 2.59 3.42
CA THR A 84 3.75 1.61 3.35
C THR A 84 2.80 2.03 2.23
N VAL A 85 2.73 1.22 1.18
CA VAL A 85 1.82 1.44 0.06
C VAL A 85 0.80 0.30 0.05
N VAL A 86 -0.48 0.65 0.11
CA VAL A 86 -1.58 -0.30 -0.02
C VAL A 86 -2.16 -0.15 -1.42
N GLY A 87 -1.95 -1.13 -2.30
CA GLY A 87 -2.63 -1.19 -3.59
C GLY A 87 -3.97 -1.90 -3.46
N VAL A 88 -4.99 -1.37 -4.13
CA VAL A 88 -6.36 -1.87 -4.08
C VAL A 88 -6.92 -1.98 -5.48
N ASP A 89 -7.24 -3.21 -5.90
CA ASP A 89 -8.03 -3.47 -7.10
C ASP A 89 -9.52 -3.52 -6.71
N PRO A 90 -10.33 -2.50 -7.09
CA PRO A 90 -11.71 -2.41 -6.62
C PRO A 90 -12.62 -3.47 -7.22
N GLY A 91 -13.62 -3.90 -6.45
CA GLY A 91 -14.60 -4.88 -6.90
C GLY A 91 -15.56 -5.25 -5.78
N THR A 92 -16.40 -6.27 -6.01
CA THR A 92 -17.28 -6.80 -4.96
C THR A 92 -16.50 -7.45 -3.82
N ARG A 93 -15.30 -7.97 -4.14
CA ARG A 93 -14.31 -8.44 -3.18
C ARG A 93 -12.94 -7.86 -3.54
N PRO A 94 -12.64 -6.61 -3.15
CA PRO A 94 -11.41 -5.94 -3.56
C PRO A 94 -10.16 -6.78 -3.29
N GLY A 95 -9.24 -6.79 -4.25
CA GLY A 95 -7.88 -7.28 -4.04
C GLY A 95 -7.08 -6.21 -3.29
N ILE A 96 -6.36 -6.59 -2.25
CA ILE A 96 -5.55 -5.70 -1.42
C ILE A 96 -4.13 -6.24 -1.38
N ALA A 97 -3.14 -5.37 -1.61
CA ALA A 97 -1.73 -5.67 -1.49
C ALA A 97 -1.03 -4.61 -0.63
N VAL A 98 -0.33 -5.04 0.42
CA VAL A 98 0.45 -4.16 1.30
C VAL A 98 1.92 -4.31 0.95
N LEU A 99 2.55 -3.21 0.58
CA LEU A 99 3.96 -3.12 0.23
C LEU A 99 4.71 -2.27 1.25
N SER A 100 5.93 -2.70 1.59
CA SER A 100 6.94 -1.83 2.20
C SER A 100 8.07 -1.64 1.19
N GLY A 101 8.14 -0.44 0.62
CA GLY A 101 8.97 -0.16 -0.55
C GLY A 101 8.58 -1.02 -1.75
N GLN A 102 9.43 -1.98 -2.13
CA GLN A 102 9.18 -2.91 -3.24
C GLN A 102 8.76 -4.32 -2.79
N THR A 103 8.68 -4.57 -1.49
CA THR A 103 8.40 -5.92 -0.95
C THR A 103 6.92 -6.07 -0.66
N VAL A 104 6.28 -7.10 -1.21
CA VAL A 104 4.90 -7.47 -0.85
C VAL A 104 4.89 -8.16 0.51
N VAL A 105 4.28 -7.52 1.50
CA VAL A 105 4.16 -8.01 2.88
C VAL A 105 2.90 -8.87 3.04
N ALA A 106 1.80 -8.43 2.42
CA ALA A 106 0.54 -9.14 2.42
C ALA A 106 -0.17 -8.92 1.08
N ALA A 107 -0.92 -9.93 0.63
CA ALA A 107 -1.76 -9.82 -0.55
C ALA A 107 -2.96 -10.78 -0.40
N PHE A 108 -4.17 -10.25 -0.43
CA PHE A 108 -5.39 -11.01 -0.15
C PHE A 108 -6.61 -10.30 -0.73
N HIS A 109 -7.81 -10.86 -0.55
CA HIS A 109 -9.07 -10.25 -0.95
C HIS A 109 -10.03 -10.24 0.23
N VAL A 110 -10.87 -9.22 0.31
CA VAL A 110 -11.86 -9.05 1.39
C VAL A 110 -13.21 -8.65 0.81
N PRO A 111 -14.34 -8.88 1.49
CA PRO A 111 -15.61 -8.26 1.13
C PRO A 111 -15.48 -6.73 1.07
N LEU A 112 -16.15 -6.08 0.12
CA LEU A 112 -16.10 -4.62 -0.03
C LEU A 112 -16.46 -3.86 1.27
N ALA A 113 -17.40 -4.39 2.05
CA ALA A 113 -17.80 -3.82 3.33
C ALA A 113 -16.67 -3.77 4.37
N ASP A 114 -15.73 -4.71 4.30
CA ASP A 114 -14.62 -4.84 5.26
C ASP A 114 -13.35 -4.12 4.78
N ALA A 115 -13.29 -3.74 3.49
CA ALA A 115 -12.09 -3.24 2.85
C ALA A 115 -11.52 -1.98 3.51
N VAL A 116 -12.38 -1.03 3.86
CA VAL A 116 -11.96 0.25 4.50
C VAL A 116 -11.34 0.00 5.87
N GLU A 117 -11.97 -0.83 6.70
CA GLU A 117 -11.46 -1.16 8.03
C GLU A 117 -10.11 -1.89 7.93
N VAL A 118 -10.00 -2.83 7.00
CA VAL A 118 -8.75 -3.55 6.77
C VAL A 118 -7.66 -2.60 6.31
N ILE A 119 -7.91 -1.74 5.33
CA ILE A 119 -6.92 -0.76 4.86
C ILE A 119 -6.47 0.15 6.01
N LYS A 120 -7.41 0.68 6.79
CA LYS A 120 -7.10 1.54 7.95
C LYS A 120 -6.17 0.83 8.93
N ARG A 121 -6.46 -0.44 9.27
CA ARG A 121 -5.60 -1.25 10.15
C ARG A 121 -4.19 -1.44 9.60
N GLU A 122 -4.04 -1.67 8.29
CA GLU A 122 -2.71 -1.82 7.68
C GLU A 122 -1.94 -0.49 7.57
N THR A 123 -2.61 0.66 7.73
CA THR A 123 -2.01 2.00 7.64
C THR A 123 -1.83 2.73 8.97
N ASP A 124 -2.47 2.30 10.05
CA ASP A 124 -2.60 3.06 11.31
C ASP A 124 -1.25 3.39 11.97
N ASP A 125 -0.33 2.42 11.99
CA ASP A 125 1.02 2.57 12.59
C ASP A 125 2.10 2.98 11.57
N ALA A 126 1.73 3.15 10.30
CA ALA A 126 2.67 3.44 9.23
C ALA A 126 3.03 4.93 9.19
N ILE A 127 4.30 5.23 8.88
CA ILE A 127 4.75 6.60 8.65
C ILE A 127 4.44 6.99 7.20
N ASP A 128 3.61 8.01 7.01
CA ASP A 128 3.20 8.56 5.70
C ASP A 128 2.66 7.50 4.70
N PRO A 129 1.66 6.68 5.09
CA PRO A 129 1.12 5.64 4.22
C PRO A 129 0.36 6.22 3.02
N VAL A 130 0.40 5.49 1.90
CA VAL A 130 -0.35 5.83 0.68
C VAL A 130 -1.21 4.65 0.26
N VAL A 131 -2.49 4.91 0.02
CA VAL A 131 -3.42 3.94 -0.57
C VAL A 131 -3.58 4.26 -2.06
N ARG A 132 -3.28 3.29 -2.93
CA ARG A 132 -3.44 3.40 -4.37
C ARG A 132 -4.62 2.56 -4.82
N ILE A 133 -5.57 3.16 -5.52
CA ILE A 133 -6.83 2.53 -5.91
C ILE A 133 -6.90 2.53 -7.44
N GLY A 134 -7.13 1.35 -8.02
CA GLY A 134 -7.35 1.18 -9.45
C GLY A 134 -8.60 1.90 -9.96
N ASP A 135 -8.63 2.27 -11.24
CA ASP A 135 -9.75 2.99 -11.85
C ASP A 135 -10.79 2.08 -12.54
N GLY A 136 -10.54 0.77 -12.58
CA GLY A 136 -11.37 -0.23 -13.25
C GLY A 136 -12.82 -0.31 -12.76
N ALA A 137 -13.05 -0.78 -11.52
CA ALA A 137 -14.41 -0.88 -10.96
C ALA A 137 -14.86 0.46 -10.35
N ARG A 138 -15.35 1.34 -11.22
CA ARG A 138 -15.67 2.75 -10.95
C ARG A 138 -16.48 2.99 -9.68
N LEU A 139 -17.64 2.33 -9.52
CA LEU A 139 -18.53 2.54 -8.37
C LEU A 139 -17.88 2.10 -7.06
N GLN A 140 -17.27 0.93 -7.05
CA GLN A 140 -16.59 0.38 -5.87
C GLN A 140 -15.34 1.20 -5.50
N GLY A 141 -14.57 1.62 -6.50
CA GLY A 141 -13.42 2.49 -6.31
C GLY A 141 -13.82 3.85 -5.75
N ALA A 142 -14.91 4.46 -6.25
CA ALA A 142 -15.44 5.71 -5.70
C ALA A 142 -15.87 5.56 -4.24
N LYS A 143 -16.58 4.47 -3.89
CA LYS A 143 -16.94 4.16 -2.51
C LYS A 143 -15.71 4.07 -1.61
N LEU A 144 -14.71 3.28 -2.00
CA LEU A 144 -13.46 3.14 -1.23
C LEU A 144 -12.75 4.48 -1.03
N ILE A 145 -12.63 5.30 -2.08
CA ILE A 145 -12.01 6.63 -1.99
C ILE A 145 -12.74 7.51 -0.99
N ASN A 146 -14.08 7.54 -1.05
CA ASN A 146 -14.89 8.44 -0.22
C ASN A 146 -14.97 8.01 1.25
N ASP A 147 -14.81 6.70 1.55
CA ASP A 147 -14.88 6.16 2.91
C ASP A 147 -13.49 6.12 3.61
N LEU A 148 -12.41 6.34 2.86
CA LEU A 148 -11.02 6.35 3.35
C LEU A 148 -10.61 7.76 3.80
N ASP A 149 -10.97 8.11 5.03
CA ASP A 149 -10.48 9.30 5.69
C ASP A 149 -9.14 9.08 6.42
N GLY A 150 -8.31 10.13 6.49
CA GLY A 150 -7.11 10.16 7.33
C GLY A 150 -5.86 9.52 6.71
N VAL A 151 -5.93 9.06 5.45
CA VAL A 151 -4.81 8.49 4.71
C VAL A 151 -4.71 9.13 3.32
N ALA A 152 -3.50 9.25 2.76
CA ALA A 152 -3.32 9.75 1.42
C ALA A 152 -3.82 8.73 0.38
N VAL A 153 -4.76 9.13 -0.47
CA VAL A 153 -5.34 8.28 -1.52
C VAL A 153 -4.89 8.75 -2.90
N GLU A 154 -4.48 7.80 -3.75
CA GLU A 154 -4.13 8.02 -5.16
C GLU A 154 -4.99 7.14 -6.07
N LEU A 155 -5.57 7.75 -7.10
CA LEU A 155 -6.25 7.02 -8.18
C LEU A 155 -5.22 6.63 -9.25
N VAL A 156 -5.15 5.35 -9.58
CA VAL A 156 -4.23 4.78 -10.58
C VAL A 156 -5.01 4.49 -11.85
N ASP A 157 -4.50 4.98 -12.98
CA ASP A 157 -5.02 4.67 -14.31
C ASP A 157 -4.45 3.33 -14.78
N GLU A 158 -5.32 2.32 -14.87
CA GLU A 158 -4.96 0.96 -15.32
C GLU A 158 -5.12 0.80 -16.84
N THR A 159 -5.61 1.84 -17.53
CA THR A 159 -5.86 1.83 -18.97
C THR A 159 -4.56 1.58 -19.75
N GLY A 160 -4.56 0.53 -20.57
CA GLY A 160 -3.41 0.16 -21.38
C GLY A 160 -2.40 -0.74 -20.67
N THR A 161 -2.57 -1.02 -19.38
CA THR A 161 -1.85 -2.09 -18.70
C THR A 161 -2.62 -3.39 -18.91
N THR A 162 -2.16 -4.21 -19.85
CA THR A 162 -2.72 -5.55 -20.04
C THR A 162 -1.82 -6.57 -19.34
N PRO A 163 -2.26 -7.19 -18.23
CA PRO A 163 -1.74 -8.49 -17.89
C PRO A 163 -2.39 -9.48 -18.87
N TYR A 164 -1.65 -9.86 -19.90
CA TYR A 164 -1.90 -11.12 -20.59
C TYR A 164 -1.66 -12.25 -19.59
N LEU A 165 -2.65 -12.54 -18.76
CA LEU A 165 -2.72 -13.79 -18.03
C LEU A 165 -3.77 -14.64 -18.75
N GLY A 166 -3.27 -15.65 -19.43
CA GLY A 166 -4.09 -16.63 -20.13
C GLY A 166 -5.17 -17.23 -19.23
N THR A 167 -6.10 -17.94 -19.86
CA THR A 167 -7.43 -18.40 -19.41
C THR A 167 -7.46 -19.31 -18.15
N GLY A 168 -6.39 -19.37 -17.34
CA GLY A 168 -6.21 -20.28 -16.21
C GLY A 168 -6.16 -19.67 -14.80
N ALA A 169 -6.09 -18.35 -14.61
CA ALA A 169 -5.95 -17.73 -13.28
C ALA A 169 -7.30 -17.32 -12.65
N ARG A 170 -8.26 -18.25 -12.48
CA ARG A 170 -9.48 -17.95 -11.71
C ARG A 170 -9.13 -17.83 -10.22
N GLY A 171 -9.15 -16.62 -9.70
CA GLY A 171 -9.14 -16.32 -8.25
C GLY A 171 -7.95 -15.48 -7.75
N MET A 172 -6.88 -15.32 -8.53
CA MET A 172 -5.68 -14.55 -8.13
C MET A 172 -5.46 -13.27 -8.97
N GLY A 173 -6.32 -13.02 -9.97
CA GLY A 173 -6.18 -11.87 -10.88
C GLY A 173 -6.20 -10.55 -10.12
N ASP A 174 -7.19 -10.38 -9.25
CA ASP A 174 -7.43 -9.13 -8.52
C ASP A 174 -6.32 -8.84 -7.49
N VAL A 175 -5.75 -9.89 -6.89
CA VAL A 175 -4.61 -9.75 -5.96
C VAL A 175 -3.34 -9.34 -6.71
N LEU A 176 -3.09 -9.90 -7.89
CA LEU A 176 -1.97 -9.49 -8.74
C LEU A 176 -2.17 -8.07 -9.28
N ALA A 177 -3.40 -7.70 -9.64
CA ALA A 177 -3.75 -6.33 -10.01
C ALA A 177 -3.45 -5.36 -8.86
N ALA A 178 -3.87 -5.68 -7.64
CA ALA A 178 -3.58 -4.87 -6.45
C ALA A 178 -2.07 -4.66 -6.23
N VAL A 179 -1.25 -5.69 -6.44
CA VAL A 179 0.22 -5.57 -6.38
C VAL A 179 0.76 -4.63 -7.47
N ASN A 180 0.22 -4.70 -8.69
CA ASN A 180 0.63 -3.81 -9.79
C ASN A 180 0.21 -2.36 -9.49
N ILE A 181 -1.02 -2.14 -9.04
CA ILE A 181 -1.54 -0.85 -8.60
C ILE A 181 -0.65 -0.24 -7.51
N ALA A 182 -0.22 -1.05 -6.52
CA ALA A 182 0.70 -0.61 -5.47
C ALA A 182 2.09 -0.18 -5.99
N GLN A 183 2.49 -0.60 -7.19
CA GLN A 183 3.78 -0.24 -7.79
C GLN A 183 3.69 0.94 -8.77
N MET A 184 2.48 1.25 -9.25
CA MET A 184 2.24 2.37 -10.18
C MET A 184 2.05 3.68 -9.42
N SER A 185 2.42 4.79 -10.05
CA SER A 185 2.12 6.12 -9.53
C SER A 185 0.67 6.47 -9.85
N GLY A 186 -0.05 7.05 -8.88
CA GLY A 186 -1.40 7.55 -9.10
C GLY A 186 -1.52 9.08 -8.95
N LYS A 187 -2.74 9.58 -9.17
CA LYS A 187 -3.10 10.98 -8.94
C LYS A 187 -3.77 11.11 -7.57
N ARG A 188 -3.24 11.96 -6.70
CA ARG A 188 -3.86 12.27 -5.41
C ARG A 188 -5.29 12.81 -5.59
N ILE A 189 -6.20 12.28 -4.78
CA ILE A 189 -7.63 12.60 -4.82
C ILE A 189 -8.21 12.49 -3.41
N GLU A 190 -9.15 13.36 -3.06
CA GLU A 190 -9.84 13.34 -1.76
C GLU A 190 -11.22 12.67 -1.86
N SER A 191 -11.88 12.81 -3.00
CA SER A 191 -13.20 12.22 -3.24
C SER A 191 -13.44 11.97 -4.73
N ARG A 192 -14.34 11.04 -5.03
CA ARG A 192 -14.73 10.70 -6.40
C ARG A 192 -16.25 10.58 -6.49
N GLU A 193 -16.88 11.54 -7.16
CA GLU A 193 -18.30 11.49 -7.50
C GLU A 193 -18.48 10.80 -8.86
N ILE A 194 -19.35 9.80 -8.92
CA ILE A 194 -19.64 9.06 -10.15
C ILE A 194 -21.15 8.85 -10.27
N GLU A 195 -21.69 9.29 -11.40
CA GLU A 195 -23.05 8.94 -11.81
C GLU A 195 -23.08 7.51 -12.40
N PRO A 196 -23.89 6.59 -11.84
CA PRO A 196 -24.03 5.25 -12.36
C PRO A 196 -24.59 5.26 -13.78
N THR A 197 -23.98 4.50 -14.67
CA THR A 197 -24.51 4.30 -16.03
C THR A 197 -25.74 3.38 -16.01
N ALA A 198 -26.59 3.48 -17.03
CA ALA A 198 -27.73 2.58 -17.18
C ALA A 198 -27.32 1.08 -17.16
N GLY A 199 -26.17 0.75 -17.74
CA GLY A 199 -25.63 -0.61 -17.73
C GLY A 199 -25.10 -1.08 -16.37
N GLU A 200 -24.67 -0.18 -15.50
CA GLU A 200 -24.31 -0.51 -14.11
C GLU A 200 -25.56 -0.72 -13.25
N LEU A 201 -26.55 0.16 -13.38
CA LEU A 201 -27.85 0.01 -12.70
C LEU A 201 -28.54 -1.29 -13.11
N GLN A 202 -28.50 -1.65 -14.40
CA GLN A 202 -29.06 -2.90 -14.89
C GLN A 202 -28.38 -4.12 -14.26
N ARG A 203 -27.04 -4.11 -14.15
CA ARG A 203 -26.29 -5.18 -13.48
C ARG A 203 -26.64 -5.31 -12.00
N ILE A 204 -26.85 -4.19 -11.30
CA ILE A 204 -27.30 -4.19 -9.90
C ILE A 204 -28.69 -4.83 -9.76
N LYS A 205 -29.62 -4.48 -10.64
CA LYS A 205 -30.97 -5.07 -10.69
C LYS A 205 -30.89 -6.58 -10.95
N GLU A 206 -30.13 -7.01 -11.94
CA GLU A 206 -29.90 -8.43 -12.23
C GLU A 206 -29.33 -9.18 -11.03
N ARG A 207 -28.35 -8.58 -10.34
CA ARG A 207 -27.75 -9.15 -9.14
C ARG A 207 -28.77 -9.29 -7.99
N SER A 208 -29.62 -8.28 -7.79
CA SER A 208 -30.68 -8.36 -6.77
C SER A 208 -31.62 -9.54 -7.01
N ARG A 209 -31.94 -9.81 -8.27
CA ARG A 209 -32.76 -10.94 -8.69
C ARG A 209 -32.10 -12.28 -8.41
N GLU A 210 -30.80 -12.40 -8.65
CA GLU A 210 -30.03 -13.62 -8.38
C GLU A 210 -29.93 -13.95 -6.88
N VAL A 211 -29.82 -12.93 -6.03
CA VAL A 211 -29.63 -13.09 -4.57
C VAL A 211 -30.97 -13.30 -3.85
N SER A 212 -32.05 -12.73 -4.37
CA SER A 212 -33.37 -12.86 -3.75
C SER A 212 -33.93 -14.29 -3.81
N ASP A 213 -34.53 -14.76 -2.71
CA ASP A 213 -35.17 -16.07 -2.65
C ASP A 213 -36.35 -16.23 -3.63
N ASP A 214 -37.04 -15.12 -3.94
CA ASP A 214 -38.24 -15.08 -4.79
C ASP A 214 -37.98 -14.52 -6.20
N SER A 215 -36.72 -14.39 -6.63
CA SER A 215 -36.35 -13.73 -7.91
C SER A 215 -36.91 -12.30 -8.07
N ARG A 216 -36.97 -11.54 -6.96
CA ARG A 216 -37.38 -10.13 -6.93
C ARG A 216 -36.27 -9.22 -7.44
N THR A 217 -36.66 -8.20 -8.19
CA THR A 217 -35.74 -7.21 -8.74
C THR A 217 -36.03 -5.87 -8.09
N ILE A 218 -35.01 -5.21 -7.54
CA ILE A 218 -35.19 -3.87 -6.97
C ILE A 218 -35.50 -2.84 -8.07
N ASP A 219 -36.23 -1.79 -7.70
CA ASP A 219 -36.54 -0.67 -8.59
C ASP A 219 -35.28 0.17 -8.91
N GLU A 220 -35.43 1.15 -9.82
CA GLU A 220 -34.31 1.98 -10.25
C GLU A 220 -33.79 2.90 -9.16
N ASP A 221 -34.66 3.37 -8.27
CA ASP A 221 -34.28 4.30 -7.21
C ASP A 221 -33.45 3.57 -6.15
N LEU A 222 -33.84 2.36 -5.79
CA LEU A 222 -33.05 1.47 -4.93
C LEU A 222 -31.74 1.06 -5.61
N ALA A 223 -31.75 0.77 -6.92
CA ALA A 223 -30.52 0.47 -7.65
C ALA A 223 -29.53 1.65 -7.65
N ARG A 224 -30.02 2.89 -7.73
CA ARG A 224 -29.19 4.09 -7.60
C ARG A 224 -28.59 4.23 -6.20
N ARG A 225 -29.39 4.00 -5.15
CA ARG A 225 -28.91 4.05 -3.77
C ARG A 225 -27.85 2.97 -3.48
N VAL A 226 -28.03 1.78 -4.03
CA VAL A 226 -27.00 0.72 -4.00
C VAL A 226 -25.74 1.14 -4.75
N ALA A 227 -25.89 1.73 -5.94
CA ALA A 227 -24.75 2.21 -6.73
C ALA A 227 -23.98 3.35 -6.04
N GLY A 228 -24.68 4.22 -5.32
CA GLY A 228 -24.10 5.29 -4.49
C GLY A 228 -23.51 4.81 -3.16
N GLY A 229 -23.66 3.52 -2.83
CA GLY A 229 -23.14 2.93 -1.60
C GLY A 229 -24.00 3.18 -0.36
N GLU A 230 -25.17 3.80 -0.51
CA GLU A 230 -26.12 4.09 0.59
C GLU A 230 -26.80 2.83 1.14
N LEU A 231 -26.97 1.80 0.30
CA LEU A 231 -27.55 0.51 0.65
C LEU A 231 -26.71 -0.63 0.11
N SER A 232 -26.68 -1.74 0.83
CA SER A 232 -26.35 -3.06 0.28
C SER A 232 -27.51 -3.62 -0.55
N ILE A 233 -27.23 -4.65 -1.36
CA ILE A 233 -28.28 -5.34 -2.14
C ILE A 233 -29.33 -5.95 -1.21
N ASP A 234 -28.91 -6.52 -0.09
CA ASP A 234 -29.81 -7.16 0.87
C ASP A 234 -30.72 -6.12 1.54
N GLU A 235 -30.16 -4.99 1.99
CA GLU A 235 -30.96 -3.88 2.55
C GLU A 235 -31.94 -3.31 1.52
N ALA A 236 -31.52 -3.19 0.26
CA ALA A 236 -32.40 -2.74 -0.82
C ALA A 236 -33.53 -3.74 -1.11
N LEU A 237 -33.28 -5.05 -1.01
CA LEU A 237 -34.31 -6.08 -1.17
C LEU A 237 -35.32 -6.06 -0.01
N ASP A 238 -34.86 -5.87 1.22
CA ASP A 238 -35.74 -5.74 2.39
C ASP A 238 -36.60 -4.47 2.32
N GLU A 239 -36.03 -3.34 1.89
CA GLU A 239 -36.79 -2.11 1.69
C GLU A 239 -37.81 -2.26 0.56
N HIS A 240 -37.44 -2.92 -0.55
CA HIS A 240 -38.36 -3.21 -1.65
C HIS A 240 -39.54 -4.08 -1.19
N ARG A 241 -39.29 -5.11 -0.36
CA ARG A 241 -40.35 -5.97 0.19
C ARG A 241 -41.34 -5.16 1.02
N THR A 242 -40.85 -4.25 1.85
CA THR A 242 -41.68 -3.41 2.74
C THR A 242 -42.55 -2.41 1.95
N ARG A 243 -42.14 -2.01 0.74
CA ARG A 243 -42.91 -1.08 -0.11
C ARG A 243 -44.07 -1.75 -0.87
N GLU A 244 -44.02 -3.07 -1.04
CA GLU A 244 -45.04 -3.84 -1.77
C GLU A 244 -46.08 -4.51 -0.85
N GLU A 245 -45.88 -4.50 0.46
CA GLU A 245 -46.81 -4.97 1.50
C GLU A 245 -47.74 -3.85 2.00
#